data_AF-A0AAJ0EG63-F1
#
_entry.id   AF-A0AAJ0EG63-F1
#
_cell.length_a   1.000
_cell.length_b   1.000
_cell.length_c   1.000
_cell.angle_alpha   90.00
_cell.angle_beta   90.00
_cell.angle_gamma   90.00
#
_symmetry.space_group_name_H-M   'P 1'
#
loop_
_entity.id
_entity.type
_entity.pdbx_description
1 polymer ?
#
loop_
_entity_poly.entity_id
_entity_poly.type
_entity_poly.pdbx_seq_one_letter_code
_entity_poly.pdbx_strand_id
1 'polypeptide(L)'
;MPDLIDRILPEGPGQNEYRLQSGEDGRDWSIFELERIVNQMVDCDKLALRFCFFIDGLDEYDGDHQKLIQILSRLASSPNVKLCVSSRPWNVFEDAYGKSSLWKLALQDLTQDDIRRYTESMLKEHPNWGEYSKAEHTLVEEITKKAQGVFLWVFLVVRSVHESVTNGDGVSTLRRRISQLPQDLETFFKHILNSIDPFYHPQMAQMFHIALQAEEPLNIMLYSLTDYCTQDLSQVLRLPVEPMDKHDVFTRRKQMIRRLDGRSKGLLEVQADHAASDYLGPRVTFLHRTVRDFLLTKEMA
;
A
#
# COMPACT_ATOMS: atom_id res chain seq x y z
N MET A 1 24.13 -27.35 -3.90
CA MET A 1 24.68 -27.89 -5.15
C MET A 1 25.14 -26.69 -5.97
N PRO A 2 26.44 -26.33 -5.93
CA PRO A 2 26.98 -25.07 -6.47
C PRO A 2 26.83 -24.92 -8.00
N ASP A 3 26.84 -26.05 -8.70
CA ASP A 3 27.02 -26.13 -10.17
C ASP A 3 25.85 -25.55 -10.99
N LEU A 4 24.70 -25.28 -10.37
CA LEU A 4 23.55 -24.70 -11.07
C LEU A 4 23.83 -23.24 -11.47
N ILE A 5 24.44 -22.48 -10.56
CA ILE A 5 24.84 -21.10 -10.81
C ILE A 5 25.84 -21.09 -11.96
N ASP A 6 26.87 -21.93 -11.90
CA ASP A 6 27.91 -22.02 -12.94
C ASP A 6 27.36 -22.46 -14.31
N ARG A 7 26.28 -23.26 -14.33
CA ARG A 7 25.63 -23.73 -15.58
C ARG A 7 24.72 -22.69 -16.22
N ILE A 8 24.00 -21.92 -15.42
CA ILE A 8 23.05 -20.90 -15.90
C ILE A 8 23.75 -19.56 -16.09
N LEU A 9 24.83 -19.30 -15.35
CA LEU A 9 25.61 -18.06 -15.42
C LEU A 9 27.07 -18.34 -15.81
N PRO A 10 27.34 -18.96 -16.97
CA PRO A 10 28.71 -19.33 -17.37
C PRO A 10 29.61 -18.11 -17.62
N GLU A 11 29.03 -16.95 -17.93
CA GLU A 11 29.72 -15.66 -18.13
C GLU A 11 28.97 -14.51 -17.40
N GLY A 12 28.42 -14.77 -16.21
CA GLY A 12 28.15 -13.70 -15.24
C GLY A 12 29.45 -13.32 -14.52
N PRO A 13 29.51 -12.25 -13.71
CA PRO A 13 30.67 -11.95 -12.87
C PRO A 13 30.73 -12.98 -11.74
N GLY A 14 31.05 -14.22 -12.09
CA GLY A 14 31.19 -15.35 -11.21
C GLY A 14 32.64 -15.76 -11.24
N GLN A 15 33.41 -15.23 -10.30
CA GLN A 15 34.49 -16.02 -9.70
C GLN A 15 34.87 -15.58 -8.29
N ASN A 16 34.46 -14.40 -7.82
CA ASN A 16 34.51 -14.04 -6.40
C ASN A 16 33.32 -13.11 -6.08
N GLU A 17 32.70 -13.33 -4.92
CA GLU A 17 31.76 -12.38 -4.28
C GLU A 17 30.32 -12.29 -4.83
N TYR A 18 29.60 -13.41 -4.77
CA TYR A 18 28.19 -13.35 -4.37
C TYR A 18 28.02 -13.99 -3.00
N ARG A 19 28.65 -13.39 -1.98
CA ARG A 19 28.08 -13.45 -0.65
C ARG A 19 26.82 -12.60 -0.70
N LEU A 20 25.69 -13.19 -0.31
CA LEU A 20 24.42 -12.51 -0.04
C LEU A 20 24.60 -11.50 1.11
N GLN A 21 25.37 -10.46 0.88
CA GLN A 21 25.39 -9.22 1.63
C GLN A 21 24.81 -8.18 0.69
N SER A 22 23.53 -7.93 0.87
CA SER A 22 22.89 -6.67 0.50
C SER A 22 23.84 -5.52 0.84
N GLY A 23 24.21 -4.68 -0.13
CA GLY A 23 24.81 -3.42 0.26
C GLY A 23 25.51 -2.60 -0.81
N GLU A 24 26.64 -3.02 -1.37
CA GLU A 24 27.62 -1.98 -1.77
C GLU A 24 28.37 -2.15 -3.10
N ASP A 25 28.24 -3.27 -3.84
CA ASP A 25 28.89 -3.41 -5.18
C ASP A 25 27.91 -3.78 -6.32
N GLY A 26 26.61 -3.49 -6.11
CA GLY A 26 25.48 -3.99 -6.91
C GLY A 26 25.34 -3.38 -8.31
N ARG A 27 25.83 -4.08 -9.33
CA ARG A 27 25.35 -3.87 -10.70
C ARG A 27 23.96 -4.51 -10.84
N ASP A 28 22.98 -3.70 -11.20
CA ASP A 28 21.63 -4.19 -11.51
C ASP A 28 21.65 -5.11 -12.73
N TRP A 29 20.88 -6.19 -12.67
CA TRP A 29 20.70 -7.10 -13.80
C TRP A 29 19.89 -6.40 -14.88
N SER A 30 20.39 -6.41 -16.11
CA SER A 30 19.60 -5.96 -17.26
C SER A 30 18.49 -6.97 -17.58
N ILE A 31 17.39 -6.49 -18.17
CA ILE A 31 16.30 -7.35 -18.66
C ILE A 31 16.85 -8.42 -19.63
N PHE A 32 17.81 -8.04 -20.47
CA PHE A 32 18.43 -8.96 -21.42
C PHE A 32 19.18 -10.11 -20.71
N GLU A 33 19.92 -9.82 -19.63
CA GLU A 33 20.59 -10.85 -18.84
C GLU A 33 19.58 -11.78 -18.17
N LEU A 34 18.48 -11.22 -17.66
CA LEU A 34 17.40 -12.02 -17.05
C LEU A 34 16.71 -12.93 -18.07
N GLU A 35 16.43 -12.42 -19.27
CA GLU A 35 15.89 -13.22 -20.39
C GLU A 35 16.83 -14.35 -20.78
N ARG A 36 18.13 -14.08 -20.85
CA ARG A 36 19.15 -15.09 -21.17
C ARG A 36 19.15 -16.22 -20.13
N ILE A 37 19.13 -15.87 -18.83
CA ILE A 37 19.09 -16.81 -17.71
C ILE A 37 17.84 -17.67 -17.77
N VAL A 38 16.67 -17.06 -17.99
CA VAL A 38 15.40 -17.79 -18.09
C VAL A 38 15.45 -18.79 -19.24
N ASN A 39 15.97 -18.39 -20.40
CA ASN A 39 16.12 -19.32 -21.53
C ASN A 39 17.08 -20.47 -21.21
N GLN A 40 18.23 -20.17 -20.60
CA GLN A 40 19.19 -21.20 -20.19
C GLN A 40 18.62 -22.17 -19.14
N MET A 41 17.79 -21.67 -18.20
CA MET A 41 17.07 -22.53 -17.26
C MET A 41 16.09 -23.45 -17.96
N VAL A 42 15.30 -22.93 -18.89
CA VAL A 42 14.26 -23.69 -19.60
C VAL A 42 14.89 -24.76 -20.51
N ASP A 43 15.98 -24.42 -21.20
CA ASP A 43 16.69 -25.32 -22.13
C ASP A 43 17.61 -26.32 -21.41
N CYS A 44 17.74 -26.23 -20.08
CA CYS A 44 18.53 -27.16 -19.31
C CYS A 44 17.74 -28.46 -19.03
N ASP A 45 17.89 -29.44 -19.93
CA ASP A 45 17.26 -30.78 -19.84
C ASP A 45 17.57 -31.56 -18.55
N LYS A 46 18.60 -31.14 -17.79
CA LYS A 46 19.09 -31.81 -16.57
C LYS A 46 18.95 -30.96 -15.32
N LEU A 47 17.88 -30.15 -15.21
CA LEU A 47 17.52 -29.58 -13.93
C LEU A 47 17.05 -30.70 -12.98
N ALA A 48 17.92 -31.09 -12.04
CA ALA A 48 17.57 -32.00 -10.94
C ALA A 48 16.62 -31.35 -9.91
N LEU A 49 16.36 -30.04 -10.06
CA LEU A 49 15.61 -29.21 -9.12
C LEU A 49 14.29 -28.77 -9.73
N ARG A 50 13.26 -28.71 -8.89
CA ARG A 50 11.95 -28.16 -9.21
C ARG A 50 11.81 -26.81 -8.53
N PHE A 51 11.42 -25.79 -9.30
CA PHE A 51 11.21 -24.43 -8.81
C PHE A 51 9.71 -24.13 -8.74
N CYS A 52 9.34 -23.35 -7.72
CA CYS A 52 8.02 -22.74 -7.62
C CYS A 52 8.24 -21.26 -7.31
N PHE A 53 7.83 -20.38 -8.22
CA PHE A 53 7.94 -18.94 -8.04
C PHE A 53 6.59 -18.37 -7.64
N PHE A 54 6.60 -17.51 -6.63
CA PHE A 54 5.46 -16.70 -6.21
C PHE A 54 5.82 -15.26 -6.53
N ILE A 55 5.12 -14.66 -7.49
CA ILE A 55 5.37 -13.30 -7.95
C ILE A 55 4.14 -12.47 -7.61
N ASP A 56 4.31 -11.57 -6.65
CA ASP A 56 3.24 -10.70 -6.19
C ASP A 56 3.22 -9.41 -7.02
N GLY A 57 2.07 -9.06 -7.58
CA GLY A 57 1.82 -7.77 -8.20
C GLY A 57 2.50 -7.56 -9.57
N LEU A 58 2.10 -8.31 -10.60
CA LEU A 58 2.62 -8.08 -11.96
C LEU A 58 2.28 -6.68 -12.51
N ASP A 59 1.16 -6.09 -12.08
CA ASP A 59 0.76 -4.72 -12.44
C ASP A 59 1.63 -3.64 -11.80
N GLU A 60 2.49 -4.02 -10.84
CA GLU A 60 3.44 -3.10 -10.22
C GLU A 60 4.67 -2.86 -11.09
N TYR A 61 4.92 -3.73 -12.07
CA TYR A 61 6.00 -3.54 -13.04
C TYR A 61 5.71 -2.33 -13.93
N ASP A 62 6.67 -1.41 -14.02
CA ASP A 62 6.58 -0.16 -14.77
C ASP A 62 7.07 -0.27 -16.23
N GLY A 63 7.59 -1.44 -16.61
CA GLY A 63 8.02 -1.75 -17.98
C GLY A 63 6.94 -2.35 -18.86
N ASP A 64 7.36 -3.09 -19.90
CA ASP A 64 6.46 -3.72 -20.86
C ASP A 64 5.84 -5.01 -20.29
N HIS A 65 4.54 -4.96 -19.95
CA HIS A 65 3.79 -6.13 -19.44
C HIS A 65 3.68 -7.27 -20.44
N GLN A 66 3.63 -7.01 -21.76
CA GLN A 66 3.60 -8.07 -22.76
C GLN A 66 4.92 -8.83 -22.78
N LYS A 67 6.03 -8.09 -22.70
CA LYS A 67 7.36 -8.69 -22.59
C LYS A 67 7.50 -9.51 -21.30
N LEU A 68 7.03 -8.98 -20.16
CA LEU A 68 7.00 -9.70 -18.89
C LEU A 68 6.21 -11.03 -19.01
N ILE A 69 5.01 -10.98 -19.59
CA ILE A 69 4.19 -12.17 -19.81
C ILE A 69 4.93 -13.20 -20.66
N GLN A 70 5.61 -12.79 -21.74
CA GLN A 70 6.39 -13.70 -22.59
C GLN A 70 7.51 -14.40 -21.81
N ILE A 71 8.23 -13.66 -20.98
CA ILE A 71 9.31 -14.19 -20.12
C ILE A 71 8.74 -15.23 -19.13
N LEU A 72 7.64 -14.89 -18.44
CA LEU A 72 6.99 -15.77 -17.49
C LEU A 72 6.41 -17.02 -18.16
N SER A 73 5.78 -16.87 -19.33
CA SER A 73 5.28 -18.01 -20.12
C SER A 73 6.42 -18.93 -20.56
N ARG A 74 7.56 -18.37 -20.97
CA ARG A 74 8.75 -19.15 -21.31
C ARG A 74 9.26 -19.91 -20.09
N LEU A 75 9.36 -19.26 -18.94
CA LEU A 75 9.78 -19.89 -17.69
C LEU A 75 8.84 -21.04 -17.27
N ALA A 76 7.52 -20.82 -17.36
CA ALA A 76 6.50 -21.83 -17.05
C ALA A 76 6.44 -23.01 -18.04
N SER A 77 7.06 -22.89 -19.22
CA SER A 77 7.12 -23.99 -20.20
C SER A 77 8.05 -25.13 -19.74
N SER A 78 8.95 -24.87 -18.78
CA SER A 78 9.80 -25.89 -18.19
C SER A 78 8.97 -26.83 -17.29
N PRO A 79 9.08 -28.17 -17.44
CA PRO A 79 8.35 -29.12 -16.61
C PRO A 79 8.77 -29.08 -15.13
N ASN A 80 9.91 -28.45 -14.84
CA ASN A 80 10.45 -28.31 -13.50
C ASN A 80 10.07 -26.98 -12.84
N VAL A 81 9.30 -26.11 -13.50
CA VAL A 81 8.94 -24.80 -12.96
C VAL A 81 7.42 -24.68 -12.80
N LYS A 82 7.00 -24.17 -11.65
CA LYS A 82 5.63 -23.71 -11.39
C LYS A 82 5.64 -22.22 -11.11
N LEU A 83 4.63 -21.52 -11.60
CA LEU A 83 4.40 -20.11 -11.31
C LEU A 83 3.07 -19.93 -10.59
N CYS A 84 3.08 -19.13 -9.54
CA CYS A 84 1.90 -18.52 -8.94
C CYS A 84 2.11 -17.02 -9.02
N VAL A 85 1.24 -16.32 -9.75
CA VAL A 85 1.37 -14.88 -9.98
C VAL A 85 0.10 -14.17 -9.53
N SER A 86 0.22 -12.97 -9.00
CA SER A 86 -0.92 -12.11 -8.68
C SER A 86 -0.86 -10.82 -9.49
N SER A 87 -2.01 -10.24 -9.80
CA SER A 87 -2.12 -8.93 -10.44
C SER A 87 -3.51 -8.34 -10.19
N ARG A 88 -3.65 -7.03 -10.39
CA ARG A 88 -4.95 -6.42 -10.69
C ARG A 88 -5.55 -7.05 -11.96
N PRO A 89 -6.89 -7.03 -12.14
CA PRO A 89 -7.56 -7.61 -13.31
C PRO A 89 -7.43 -6.72 -14.55
N TRP A 90 -6.19 -6.37 -14.94
CA TRP A 90 -5.94 -5.62 -16.16
C TRP A 90 -6.09 -6.53 -17.38
N ASN A 91 -6.62 -5.99 -18.47
CA ASN A 91 -6.91 -6.75 -19.69
C ASN A 91 -5.71 -7.57 -20.18
N VAL A 92 -4.50 -7.02 -20.10
CA VAL A 92 -3.28 -7.72 -20.53
C VAL A 92 -3.02 -9.02 -19.77
N PHE A 93 -3.31 -9.05 -18.46
CA PHE A 93 -3.14 -10.25 -17.62
C PHE A 93 -4.36 -11.18 -17.73
N GLU A 94 -5.57 -10.62 -17.88
CA GLU A 94 -6.78 -11.41 -18.14
C GLU A 94 -6.69 -12.16 -19.48
N ASP A 95 -6.18 -11.52 -20.52
CA ASP A 95 -5.98 -12.13 -21.85
C ASP A 95 -4.94 -13.26 -21.82
N ALA A 96 -3.91 -13.12 -20.97
CA ALA A 96 -2.81 -14.08 -20.83
C ALA A 96 -3.16 -15.26 -19.91
N TYR A 97 -3.72 -14.99 -18.73
CA TYR A 97 -3.90 -15.97 -17.65
C TYR A 97 -5.38 -16.23 -17.30
N GLY A 98 -6.30 -15.33 -17.66
CA GLY A 98 -7.71 -15.36 -17.24
C GLY A 98 -8.61 -16.33 -18.01
N LYS A 99 -8.13 -16.92 -19.11
CA LYS A 99 -8.95 -17.81 -19.98
C LYS A 99 -9.38 -19.11 -19.31
N SER A 100 -8.71 -19.56 -18.26
CA SER A 100 -9.03 -20.79 -17.54
C SER A 100 -9.36 -20.50 -16.08
N SER A 101 -10.60 -20.80 -15.69
CA SER A 101 -11.04 -20.69 -14.29
C SER A 101 -10.38 -21.70 -13.35
N LEU A 102 -9.75 -22.76 -13.88
CA LEU A 102 -9.04 -23.76 -13.09
C LEU A 102 -7.74 -23.24 -12.48
N TRP A 103 -7.14 -22.22 -13.09
CA TRP A 103 -5.83 -21.67 -12.72
C TRP A 103 -5.90 -20.22 -12.27
N LYS A 104 -7.11 -19.68 -12.11
CA LYS A 104 -7.38 -18.32 -11.67
C LYS A 104 -8.06 -18.36 -10.30
N LEU A 105 -7.47 -17.66 -9.33
CA LEU A 105 -8.08 -17.42 -8.04
C LEU A 105 -8.51 -15.95 -7.96
N ALA A 106 -9.81 -15.70 -8.00
CA ALA A 106 -10.37 -14.38 -7.76
C ALA A 106 -10.48 -14.15 -6.25
N LEU A 107 -9.50 -13.47 -5.66
CA LEU A 107 -9.43 -13.29 -4.20
C LEU A 107 -10.66 -12.56 -3.63
N GLN A 108 -11.26 -11.63 -4.38
CA GLN A 108 -12.47 -10.93 -3.95
C GLN A 108 -13.65 -11.88 -3.66
N ASP A 109 -13.68 -13.04 -4.31
CA ASP A 109 -14.74 -14.04 -4.14
C ASP A 109 -14.47 -14.99 -2.96
N LEU A 110 -13.23 -14.98 -2.43
CA LEU A 110 -12.77 -15.90 -1.39
C LEU A 110 -12.56 -15.24 -0.02
N THR A 111 -12.68 -13.92 0.06
CA THR A 111 -12.37 -13.13 1.27
C THR A 111 -13.58 -12.85 2.17
N GLN A 112 -14.78 -13.29 1.77
CA GLN A 112 -16.03 -12.91 2.45
C GLN A 112 -16.05 -13.31 3.94
N ASP A 113 -15.65 -14.54 4.27
CA ASP A 113 -15.64 -15.01 5.66
C ASP A 113 -14.57 -14.31 6.50
N ASP A 114 -13.40 -14.03 5.92
CA ASP A 114 -12.34 -13.32 6.62
C ASP A 114 -12.71 -11.85 6.85
N ILE A 115 -13.36 -11.20 5.88
CA ILE A 115 -13.94 -9.85 6.04
C ILE A 115 -14.98 -9.84 7.17
N ARG A 116 -15.84 -10.85 7.25
CA ARG A 116 -16.84 -10.96 8.33
C ARG A 116 -16.15 -11.01 9.69
N ARG A 117 -15.20 -11.94 9.87
CA ARG A 117 -14.44 -12.10 11.12
C ARG A 117 -13.66 -10.84 11.48
N TYR A 118 -13.01 -10.22 10.50
CA TYR A 118 -12.30 -8.96 10.67
C TYR A 118 -13.26 -7.86 11.15
N THR A 119 -14.39 -7.69 10.48
CA THR A 119 -15.40 -6.68 10.84
C THR A 119 -15.91 -6.89 12.26
N GLU A 120 -16.26 -8.12 12.64
CA GLU A 120 -16.68 -8.46 14.01
C GLU A 120 -15.62 -8.13 15.05
N SER A 121 -14.37 -8.52 14.78
CA SER A 121 -13.26 -8.29 15.70
C SER A 121 -13.01 -6.80 15.89
N MET A 122 -12.87 -6.06 14.79
CA MET A 122 -12.50 -4.65 14.86
C MET A 122 -13.59 -3.79 15.48
N LEU A 123 -14.87 -4.04 15.19
CA LEU A 123 -15.97 -3.29 15.81
C LEU A 123 -15.99 -3.46 17.33
N LYS A 124 -15.65 -4.65 17.83
CA LYS A 124 -15.57 -4.95 19.27
C LYS A 124 -14.42 -4.26 20.00
N GLU A 125 -13.43 -3.75 19.28
CA GLU A 125 -12.33 -2.99 19.89
C GLU A 125 -12.79 -1.63 20.41
N HIS A 126 -13.90 -1.09 19.90
CA HIS A 126 -14.42 0.18 20.38
C HIS A 126 -15.04 0.01 21.79
N PRO A 127 -14.62 0.81 22.80
CA PRO A 127 -15.06 0.64 24.20
C PRO A 127 -16.57 0.63 24.39
N ASN A 128 -17.30 1.42 23.60
CA ASN A 128 -18.76 1.55 23.68
C ASN A 128 -19.53 0.62 22.72
N TRP A 129 -18.87 -0.34 22.06
CA TRP A 129 -19.54 -1.22 21.10
C TRP A 129 -20.61 -2.13 21.72
N GLY A 130 -20.49 -2.44 23.02
CA GLY A 130 -21.45 -3.30 23.74
C GLY A 130 -22.90 -2.82 23.65
N GLU A 131 -23.13 -1.50 23.49
CA GLU A 131 -24.45 -0.89 23.31
C GLU A 131 -25.16 -1.34 22.01
N TYR A 132 -24.40 -1.85 21.03
CA TYR A 132 -24.86 -2.23 19.69
C TYR A 132 -24.99 -3.74 19.50
N SER A 133 -24.74 -4.54 20.55
CA SER A 133 -24.74 -6.02 20.52
C SER A 133 -25.99 -6.64 19.87
N LYS A 134 -27.17 -6.05 20.07
CA LYS A 134 -28.43 -6.52 19.44
C LYS A 134 -28.46 -6.38 17.91
N ALA A 135 -27.73 -5.39 17.37
CA ALA A 135 -27.68 -5.10 15.94
C ALA A 135 -26.39 -5.58 15.27
N GLU A 136 -25.39 -6.02 16.06
CA GLU A 136 -24.04 -6.41 15.61
C GLU A 136 -24.10 -7.32 14.38
N HIS A 137 -24.80 -8.45 14.47
CA HIS A 137 -24.91 -9.41 13.38
C HIS A 137 -25.39 -8.76 12.08
N THR A 138 -26.43 -7.92 12.15
CA THR A 138 -26.98 -7.27 10.96
C THR A 138 -26.04 -6.22 10.37
N LEU A 139 -25.33 -5.46 11.21
CA LEU A 139 -24.36 -4.47 10.76
C LEU A 139 -23.15 -5.13 10.10
N VAL A 140 -22.63 -6.19 10.71
CA VAL A 140 -21.52 -6.99 10.16
C VAL A 140 -21.89 -7.57 8.81
N GLU A 141 -23.09 -8.13 8.67
CA GLU A 141 -23.56 -8.67 7.38
C GLU A 141 -23.69 -7.61 6.30
N GLU A 142 -24.21 -6.43 6.64
CA GLU A 142 -24.32 -5.30 5.71
C GLU A 142 -22.95 -4.84 5.22
N ILE A 143 -21.98 -4.68 6.14
CA ILE A 143 -20.60 -4.31 5.81
C ILE A 143 -19.96 -5.38 4.92
N THR A 144 -20.06 -6.65 5.33
CA THR A 144 -19.47 -7.78 4.60
C THR A 144 -20.01 -7.89 3.17
N LYS A 145 -21.32 -7.71 2.97
CA LYS A 145 -21.94 -7.74 1.64
C LYS A 145 -21.54 -6.55 0.78
N LYS A 146 -21.44 -5.35 1.37
CA LYS A 146 -21.04 -4.14 0.64
C LYS A 146 -19.55 -4.10 0.28
N ALA A 147 -18.71 -4.84 0.99
CA ALA A 147 -17.26 -4.83 0.81
C ALA A 147 -16.78 -5.33 -0.56
N GLN A 148 -17.54 -6.19 -1.24
CA GLN A 148 -17.16 -6.77 -2.55
C GLN A 148 -15.73 -7.35 -2.55
N GLY A 149 -15.32 -7.97 -1.42
CA GLY A 149 -13.99 -8.56 -1.26
C GLY A 149 -12.84 -7.58 -0.98
N VAL A 150 -13.12 -6.28 -0.80
CA VAL A 150 -12.09 -5.25 -0.64
C VAL A 150 -11.83 -4.94 0.84
N PHE A 151 -10.73 -5.48 1.40
CA PHE A 151 -10.36 -5.24 2.81
C PHE A 151 -10.13 -3.77 3.15
N LEU A 152 -9.50 -3.00 2.26
CA LEU A 152 -9.27 -1.57 2.47
C LEU A 152 -10.60 -0.82 2.65
N TRP A 153 -11.64 -1.21 1.91
CA TRP A 153 -12.97 -0.63 2.06
C TRP A 153 -13.53 -0.92 3.45
N VAL A 154 -13.44 -2.16 3.90
CA VAL A 154 -13.92 -2.59 5.23
C VAL A 154 -13.18 -1.85 6.34
N PHE A 155 -11.85 -1.71 6.23
CA PHE A 155 -11.04 -0.93 7.17
C PHE A 155 -11.57 0.52 7.30
N LEU A 156 -11.82 1.19 6.18
CA LEU A 156 -12.34 2.56 6.16
C LEU A 156 -13.76 2.65 6.75
N VAL A 157 -14.62 1.67 6.45
CA VAL A 157 -15.99 1.61 7.00
C VAL A 157 -15.98 1.39 8.50
N VAL A 158 -15.20 0.44 9.01
CA VAL A 158 -15.05 0.19 10.45
C VAL A 158 -14.60 1.47 11.16
N ARG A 159 -13.62 2.18 10.61
CA ARG A 159 -13.17 3.46 11.18
C ARG A 159 -14.27 4.51 11.18
N SER A 160 -15.04 4.61 10.09
CA SER A 160 -16.20 5.51 10.03
C SER A 160 -17.30 5.12 11.03
N VAL A 161 -17.47 3.82 11.31
CA VAL A 161 -18.41 3.32 12.32
C VAL A 161 -17.90 3.68 13.73
N HIS A 162 -16.61 3.50 14.02
CA HIS A 162 -16.01 3.91 15.30
C HIS A 162 -16.20 5.41 15.56
N GLU A 163 -16.03 6.25 14.55
CA GLU A 163 -16.31 7.69 14.66
C GLU A 163 -17.77 7.96 15.03
N SER A 164 -18.72 7.27 14.38
CA SER A 164 -20.14 7.38 14.74
C SER A 164 -20.45 6.90 16.15
N VAL A 165 -19.84 5.80 16.60
CA VAL A 165 -20.02 5.30 17.98
C VAL A 165 -19.44 6.29 18.98
N THR A 166 -18.28 6.89 18.68
CA THR A 166 -17.69 7.98 19.50
C THR A 166 -18.64 9.17 19.60
N ASN A 167 -19.35 9.50 18.53
CA ASN A 167 -20.35 10.57 18.49
C ASN A 167 -21.70 10.20 19.15
N GLY A 168 -21.88 8.96 19.60
CA GLY A 168 -23.12 8.49 20.24
C GLY A 168 -24.27 8.20 19.26
N ASP A 169 -23.95 7.93 17.99
CA ASP A 169 -24.96 7.64 16.96
C ASP A 169 -25.68 6.31 17.21
N GLY A 170 -27.00 6.32 17.35
CA GLY A 170 -27.79 5.08 17.47
C GLY A 170 -27.72 4.17 16.23
N VAL A 171 -28.17 2.91 16.38
CA VAL A 171 -28.13 1.86 15.34
C VAL A 171 -28.71 2.31 13.99
N SER A 172 -29.82 3.06 13.98
CA SER A 172 -30.45 3.55 12.75
C SER A 172 -29.56 4.54 11.99
N THR A 173 -28.86 5.41 12.71
CA THR A 173 -27.90 6.36 12.14
C THR A 173 -26.67 5.64 11.60
N LEU A 174 -26.14 4.65 12.34
CA LEU A 174 -25.05 3.80 11.88
C LEU A 174 -25.38 3.07 10.57
N ARG A 175 -26.54 2.41 10.51
CA ARG A 175 -27.02 1.74 9.30
C ARG A 175 -27.16 2.70 8.12
N ARG A 176 -27.71 3.90 8.35
CA ARG A 176 -27.81 4.95 7.32
C ARG A 176 -26.43 5.41 6.85
N ARG A 177 -25.46 5.56 7.75
CA ARG A 177 -24.09 5.93 7.38
C ARG A 177 -23.47 4.83 6.51
N ILE A 178 -23.51 3.57 6.94
CA ILE A 178 -22.99 2.42 6.18
C ILE A 178 -23.63 2.34 4.78
N SER A 179 -24.93 2.59 4.66
CA SER A 179 -25.61 2.55 3.36
C SER A 179 -25.17 3.67 2.41
N GLN A 180 -24.84 4.86 2.94
CA GLN A 180 -24.38 6.02 2.17
C GLN A 180 -22.91 5.95 1.75
N LEU A 181 -22.08 5.12 2.40
CA LEU A 181 -20.68 4.97 2.02
C LEU A 181 -20.55 4.38 0.61
N PRO A 182 -19.78 5.02 -0.31
CA PRO A 182 -19.55 4.51 -1.66
C PRO A 182 -18.84 3.16 -1.62
N GLN A 183 -19.19 2.24 -2.53
CA GLN A 183 -18.52 0.93 -2.64
C GLN A 183 -17.20 1.01 -3.42
N ASP A 184 -17.15 1.88 -4.42
CA ASP A 184 -15.93 2.18 -5.17
C ASP A 184 -14.93 2.97 -4.31
N LEU A 185 -13.67 2.54 -4.30
CA LEU A 185 -12.63 3.11 -3.44
C LEU A 185 -12.31 4.56 -3.83
N GLU A 186 -12.25 4.91 -5.11
CA GLU A 186 -11.96 6.27 -5.54
C GLU A 186 -13.05 7.24 -5.09
N THR A 187 -14.30 6.85 -5.29
CA THR A 187 -15.46 7.61 -4.82
C THR A 187 -15.49 7.70 -3.30
N PHE A 188 -15.07 6.65 -2.59
CA PHE A 188 -14.96 6.67 -1.14
C PHE A 188 -13.81 7.58 -0.66
N PHE A 189 -12.66 7.59 -1.32
CA PHE A 189 -11.59 8.56 -1.02
C PHE A 189 -12.07 9.99 -1.23
N LYS A 190 -12.77 10.29 -2.34
CA LYS A 190 -13.41 11.60 -2.54
C LYS A 190 -14.37 11.94 -1.41
N HIS A 191 -15.20 10.99 -0.99
CA HIS A 191 -16.12 11.18 0.14
C HIS A 191 -15.36 11.54 1.44
N ILE A 192 -14.24 10.86 1.72
CA ILE A 192 -13.40 11.16 2.88
C ILE A 192 -12.79 12.57 2.76
N LEU A 193 -12.18 12.91 1.63
CA LEU A 193 -11.56 14.22 1.40
C LEU A 193 -12.60 15.37 1.50
N ASN A 194 -13.77 15.19 0.90
CA ASN A 194 -14.87 16.17 0.95
C ASN A 194 -15.49 16.31 2.34
N SER A 195 -15.29 15.33 3.23
CA SER A 195 -15.76 15.42 4.63
C SER A 195 -14.83 16.24 5.53
N ILE A 196 -13.67 16.65 5.03
CA ILE A 196 -12.75 17.56 5.73
C ILE A 196 -13.27 18.98 5.55
N ASP A 197 -13.28 19.76 6.63
CA ASP A 197 -13.68 21.16 6.62
C ASP A 197 -12.94 21.93 5.50
N PRO A 198 -13.67 22.63 4.59
CA PRO A 198 -13.08 23.42 3.52
C PRO A 198 -11.97 24.38 3.96
N PHE A 199 -12.04 24.88 5.21
CA PHE A 199 -10.99 25.72 5.79
C PHE A 199 -9.61 25.03 5.80
N TYR A 200 -9.57 23.70 5.90
CA TYR A 200 -8.33 22.91 5.92
C TYR A 200 -7.90 22.38 4.55
N HIS A 201 -8.68 22.60 3.48
CA HIS A 201 -8.35 22.08 2.15
C HIS A 201 -6.97 22.51 1.62
N PRO A 202 -6.51 23.76 1.78
CA PRO A 202 -5.16 24.14 1.34
C PRO A 202 -4.06 23.35 2.05
N GLN A 203 -4.22 23.11 3.36
CA GLN A 203 -3.27 22.34 4.17
C GLN A 203 -3.28 20.86 3.77
N MET A 204 -4.47 20.29 3.60
CA MET A 204 -4.67 18.93 3.09
C MET A 204 -3.97 18.74 1.74
N ALA A 205 -4.25 19.62 0.77
CA ALA A 205 -3.66 19.55 -0.57
C ALA A 205 -2.13 19.63 -0.51
N GLN A 206 -1.59 20.53 0.30
CA GLN A 206 -0.14 20.64 0.50
C GLN A 206 0.48 19.37 1.07
N MET A 207 -0.14 18.74 2.07
CA MET A 207 0.36 17.49 2.65
C MET A 207 0.37 16.35 1.62
N PHE A 208 -0.71 16.17 0.87
CA PHE A 208 -0.75 15.16 -0.19
C PHE A 208 0.24 15.46 -1.31
N HIS A 209 0.39 16.73 -1.70
CA HIS A 209 1.36 17.11 -2.73
C HIS A 209 2.80 16.76 -2.31
N ILE A 210 3.18 17.08 -1.07
CA ILE A 210 4.50 16.71 -0.53
C ILE A 210 4.68 15.19 -0.55
N ALA A 211 3.68 14.42 -0.10
CA ALA A 211 3.73 12.97 -0.08
C ALA A 211 3.82 12.35 -1.49
N LEU A 212 3.20 12.98 -2.50
CA LEU A 212 3.21 12.53 -3.89
C LEU A 212 4.56 12.77 -4.58
N GLN A 213 5.17 13.93 -4.32
CA GLN A 213 6.41 14.37 -4.95
C GLN A 213 7.67 13.80 -4.30
N ALA A 214 7.56 13.32 -3.05
CA ALA A 214 8.69 12.73 -2.37
C ALA A 214 9.13 11.40 -3.02
N GLU A 215 10.41 11.27 -3.32
CA GLU A 215 11.01 10.02 -3.82
C GLU A 215 10.94 8.90 -2.77
N GLU A 216 11.03 9.26 -1.50
CA GLU A 216 10.88 8.36 -0.36
C GLU A 216 9.98 8.96 0.74
N PRO A 217 9.35 8.13 1.60
CA PRO A 217 8.55 8.62 2.71
C PRO A 217 9.32 9.60 3.61
N LEU A 218 8.85 10.83 3.67
CA LEU A 218 9.51 11.91 4.41
C LEU A 218 9.22 11.84 5.91
N ASN A 219 10.19 12.28 6.71
CA ASN A 219 10.00 12.42 8.15
C ASN A 219 8.86 13.41 8.47
N ILE A 220 8.02 13.07 9.45
CA ILE A 220 6.88 13.89 9.86
C ILE A 220 7.25 15.33 10.29
N MET A 221 8.47 15.54 10.79
CA MET A 221 8.95 16.86 11.18
C MET A 221 9.05 17.80 9.97
N LEU A 222 9.31 17.30 8.76
CA LEU A 222 9.31 18.10 7.54
C LEU A 222 7.91 18.66 7.22
N TYR A 223 6.87 17.87 7.45
CA TYR A 223 5.48 18.34 7.33
C TYR A 223 5.16 19.45 8.35
N SER A 224 5.80 19.44 9.52
CA SER A 224 5.60 20.51 10.51
C SER A 224 6.17 21.86 10.05
N LEU A 225 7.03 21.89 9.04
CA LEU A 225 7.62 23.13 8.51
C LEU A 225 6.71 23.83 7.52
N THR A 226 5.70 23.14 6.98
CA THR A 226 4.82 23.71 5.94
C THR A 226 3.99 24.89 6.45
N ASP A 227 3.74 24.95 7.75
CA ASP A 227 3.11 26.10 8.41
C ASP A 227 3.92 27.39 8.18
N TYR A 228 5.25 27.30 8.16
CA TYR A 228 6.12 28.46 7.91
C TYR A 228 6.16 28.85 6.43
N CYS A 229 5.93 27.90 5.51
CA CYS A 229 5.90 28.18 4.07
C CYS A 229 4.68 29.01 3.65
N THR A 230 3.68 29.18 4.53
CA THR A 230 2.57 30.13 4.32
C THR A 230 2.95 31.57 4.66
N GLN A 231 4.08 31.76 5.34
CA GLN A 231 4.69 33.06 5.60
C GLN A 231 5.71 33.37 4.49
N ASP A 232 6.09 34.64 4.36
CA ASP A 232 7.12 35.06 3.42
C ASP A 232 8.41 34.25 3.66
N LEU A 233 8.74 33.34 2.74
CA LEU A 233 9.92 32.47 2.80
C LEU A 233 11.19 33.26 3.07
N SER A 234 11.26 34.52 2.59
CA SER A 234 12.41 35.38 2.80
C SER A 234 12.58 35.83 4.25
N GLN A 235 11.52 35.77 5.08
CA GLN A 235 11.57 36.02 6.52
C GLN A 235 11.94 34.75 7.28
N VAL A 236 11.41 33.59 6.87
CA VAL A 236 11.71 32.30 7.48
C VAL A 236 13.19 31.95 7.34
N LEU A 237 13.77 32.19 6.16
CA LEU A 237 15.20 31.95 5.90
C LEU A 237 16.14 32.88 6.69
N ARG A 238 15.62 33.95 7.29
CA ARG A 238 16.40 34.88 8.14
C ARG A 238 16.29 34.57 9.62
N LEU A 239 15.47 33.59 10.02
CA LEU A 239 15.38 33.18 11.42
C LEU A 239 16.70 32.54 11.87
N PRO A 240 17.14 32.80 13.11
CA PRO A 240 18.33 32.17 13.66
C PRO A 240 18.14 30.65 13.71
N VAL A 241 19.17 29.91 13.26
CA VAL A 241 19.19 28.44 13.34
C VAL A 241 19.69 28.06 14.73
N GLU A 242 18.78 27.55 15.55
CA GLU A 242 19.08 27.10 16.91
C GLU A 242 18.68 25.62 17.09
N PRO A 243 19.42 24.86 17.92
CA PRO A 243 19.03 23.50 18.26
C PRO A 243 17.67 23.48 18.96
N MET A 244 16.77 22.63 18.49
CA MET A 244 15.47 22.41 19.14
C MET A 244 15.65 21.48 20.35
N ASP A 245 15.08 21.83 21.49
CA ASP A 245 15.09 20.95 22.65
C ASP A 245 14.26 19.67 22.40
N LYS A 246 14.62 18.59 23.08
CA LYS A 246 13.94 17.29 22.96
C LYS A 246 12.45 17.38 23.29
N HIS A 247 12.06 18.20 24.27
CA HIS A 247 10.67 18.40 24.63
C HIS A 247 9.87 19.08 23.51
N ASP A 248 10.48 20.07 22.85
CA ASP A 248 9.87 20.79 21.74
C ASP A 248 9.71 19.88 20.51
N VAL A 249 10.72 19.07 20.19
CA VAL A 249 10.63 18.06 19.12
C VAL A 249 9.47 17.10 19.38
N PHE A 250 9.35 16.57 20.61
CA PHE A 250 8.27 15.65 20.97
C PHE A 250 6.89 16.31 20.86
N THR A 251 6.76 17.52 21.39
CA THR A 251 5.51 18.28 21.36
C THR A 251 5.09 18.60 19.93
N ARG A 252 6.02 19.09 19.11
CA ARG A 252 5.80 19.41 17.71
C ARG A 252 5.41 18.19 16.89
N ARG A 253 6.10 17.05 17.09
CA ARG A 253 5.72 15.77 16.48
C ARG A 253 4.30 15.38 16.84
N LYS A 254 3.96 15.36 18.13
CA LYS A 254 2.62 14.95 18.60
C LYS A 254 1.52 15.83 18.01
N GLN A 255 1.76 17.13 17.91
CA GLN A 255 0.84 18.06 17.25
C GLN A 255 0.73 17.77 15.75
N MET A 256 1.85 17.49 15.09
CA MET A 256 1.86 17.19 13.66
C MET A 256 1.14 15.89 13.33
N ILE A 257 1.26 14.84 14.14
CA ILE A 257 0.48 13.59 13.98
C ILE A 257 -1.03 13.90 13.99
N ARG A 258 -1.49 14.69 14.96
CA ARG A 258 -2.91 15.08 15.08
C ARG A 258 -3.38 15.92 13.90
N ARG A 259 -2.53 16.82 13.41
CA ARG A 259 -2.84 17.66 12.24
C ARG A 259 -2.89 16.83 10.97
N LEU A 260 -1.94 15.93 10.77
CA LEU A 260 -1.93 15.01 9.64
C LEU A 260 -3.23 14.22 9.62
N ASP A 261 -3.60 13.60 10.75
CA ASP A 261 -4.86 12.85 10.86
C ASP A 261 -6.08 13.73 10.58
N GLY A 262 -6.16 14.93 11.15
CA GLY A 262 -7.26 15.86 10.90
C GLY A 262 -7.34 16.42 9.47
N ARG A 263 -6.27 16.33 8.66
CA ARG A 263 -6.18 16.89 7.30
C ARG A 263 -6.12 15.80 6.22
N SER A 264 -5.87 14.54 6.60
CA SER A 264 -5.88 13.40 5.68
C SER A 264 -7.00 12.42 6.01
N LYS A 265 -7.61 12.52 7.19
CA LYS A 265 -8.48 11.50 7.79
C LYS A 265 -7.87 10.11 7.62
N GLY A 266 -6.62 9.97 8.03
CA GLY A 266 -5.83 8.74 7.95
C GLY A 266 -5.73 8.12 6.55
N LEU A 267 -5.80 8.90 5.48
CA LEU A 267 -5.33 8.50 4.15
C LEU A 267 -3.80 8.66 4.03
N LEU A 268 -3.21 9.48 4.90
CA LEU A 268 -1.79 9.50 5.21
C LEU A 268 -1.59 8.99 6.63
N GLU A 269 -0.60 8.13 6.82
CA GLU A 269 -0.27 7.50 8.09
C GLU A 269 1.19 7.76 8.48
N VAL A 270 1.48 7.59 9.76
CA VAL A 270 2.82 7.77 10.31
C VAL A 270 3.36 6.40 10.69
N GLN A 271 4.35 5.93 9.95
CA GLN A 271 5.03 4.67 10.23
C GLN A 271 6.28 4.94 11.08
N ALA A 272 6.49 4.09 12.09
CA ALA A 272 7.71 4.13 12.88
C ALA A 272 8.86 3.50 12.08
N ASP A 273 9.89 4.29 11.78
CA ASP A 273 11.17 3.74 11.31
C ASP A 273 11.97 3.29 12.53
N HIS A 274 12.05 1.98 12.74
CA HIS A 274 12.77 1.36 13.85
C HIS A 274 14.30 1.40 13.67
N ALA A 275 14.81 1.78 12.49
CA ALA A 275 16.24 1.83 12.19
C ALA A 275 16.83 3.24 12.35
N ALA A 276 16.00 4.29 12.21
CA ALA A 276 16.41 5.67 12.42
C ALA A 276 16.37 6.09 13.91
N SER A 277 17.20 7.06 14.30
CA SER A 277 17.17 7.61 15.66
C SER A 277 15.74 8.02 16.06
N ASP A 278 15.40 7.89 17.35
CA ASP A 278 14.07 8.17 17.91
C ASP A 278 13.46 9.51 17.46
N TYR A 279 14.28 10.49 17.07
CA TYR A 279 13.88 11.84 16.69
C TYR A 279 13.52 12.02 15.20
N LEU A 280 14.11 11.23 14.30
CA LEU A 280 13.89 11.31 12.86
C LEU A 280 13.31 10.01 12.26
N GLY A 281 12.86 9.09 13.09
CA GLY A 281 12.25 7.84 12.63
C GLY A 281 10.87 7.99 11.99
N PRO A 282 9.89 8.67 12.59
CA PRO A 282 8.52 8.58 12.07
C PRO A 282 8.37 9.20 10.67
N ARG A 283 8.01 8.38 9.69
CA ARG A 283 7.84 8.77 8.28
C ARG A 283 6.38 8.77 7.88
N VAL A 284 6.00 9.68 6.99
CA VAL A 284 4.64 9.80 6.47
C VAL A 284 4.50 8.99 5.19
N THR A 285 3.55 8.06 5.15
CA THR A 285 3.24 7.21 4.00
C THR A 285 1.76 7.31 3.65
N PHE A 286 1.37 6.89 2.45
CA PHE A 286 -0.04 6.63 2.14
C PHE A 286 -0.52 5.41 2.92
N LEU A 287 -1.79 5.43 3.35
CA LEU A 287 -2.47 4.27 3.95
C LEU A 287 -2.36 3.03 3.03
N HIS A 288 -2.49 3.25 1.73
CA HIS A 288 -2.39 2.20 0.72
C HIS A 288 -1.96 2.79 -0.62
N ARG A 289 -1.28 1.99 -1.46
CA ARG A 289 -0.88 2.41 -2.82
C ARG A 289 -2.06 2.96 -3.63
N THR A 290 -3.26 2.37 -3.51
CA THR A 290 -4.46 2.82 -4.22
C THR A 290 -4.84 4.28 -3.92
N VAL A 291 -4.52 4.79 -2.72
CA VAL A 291 -4.73 6.20 -2.39
C VAL A 291 -3.79 7.08 -3.22
N ARG A 292 -2.53 6.67 -3.34
CA ARG A 292 -1.52 7.36 -4.17
C ARG A 292 -1.92 7.33 -5.65
N ASP A 293 -2.30 6.16 -6.16
CA ASP A 293 -2.73 5.98 -7.54
C ASP A 293 -3.94 6.87 -7.86
N PHE A 294 -4.93 6.92 -6.95
CA PHE A 294 -6.11 7.77 -7.07
C PHE A 294 -5.76 9.26 -7.19
N LEU A 295 -4.85 9.76 -6.35
CA LEU A 295 -4.44 11.16 -6.36
C LEU A 295 -3.62 11.55 -7.60
N LEU A 296 -3.03 10.59 -8.31
CA LEU A 296 -2.31 10.81 -9.58
C LEU A 296 -3.24 10.79 -10.81
N THR A 297 -4.54 10.52 -10.64
CA THR A 297 -5.50 10.54 -11.75
C THR A 297 -5.70 11.96 -12.28
N LYS A 298 -6.05 12.09 -13.57
CA LYS A 298 -6.31 13.39 -14.21
C LYS A 298 -7.43 14.21 -13.59
N GLU A 299 -8.32 13.57 -12.85
CA GLU A 299 -9.41 14.27 -12.15
C GLU A 299 -8.90 14.97 -10.88
N MET A 300 -7.83 14.45 -10.29
CA MET A 300 -7.25 14.93 -9.03
C MET A 300 -5.97 15.77 -9.23
N ALA A 301 -5.36 15.69 -10.41
CA ALA A 301 -4.17 16.48 -10.82
C ALA A 301 -4.54 17.87 -11.31
#